data_AF-A0A923EFR6-F1
#
_entry.id   AF-A0A923EFR6-F1
#
_cell.length_a   1.000
_cell.length_b   1.000
_cell.length_c   1.000
_cell.angle_alpha   90.00
_cell.angle_beta   90.00
_cell.angle_gamma   90.00
#
_symmetry.space_group_name_H-M   'P 1'
#
loop_
_entity.id
_entity.type
_entity.pdbx_description
1 polymer ?
#
loop_
_entity_poly.entity_id
_entity_poly.type
_entity_poly.pdbx_seq_one_letter_code
_entity_poly.pdbx_strand_id
1 'polypeptide(L)'
;METALIPLRIFFQGKDDNPRFFDGKLNPILFLFPLLLLVKRRESDAKLKLEQLFLASFSVLFILYASFMVDMRIRYIAPIIPPLVVLTIFGIRDILLRVDGIGRKGMQVLSRWVIVGIVFFFLLMNAKYVAAIFQSVNPMPYVFGETSREEYLRNKLPDYPAIQFANQIKYDNMNILALFLGKRLYYFDRPVEFGTQTFARTVADTTAEMTLASHLQKSGFTHCIIGINHFETWANRYFTVEQKNSISKWLRDDCILLFSKNGYAVFKLILHDATRSSRRQKGNVE
;
A
#
# COMPACT_ATOMS: atom_id res chain seq x y z
N MET A 1 16.28 -16.62 16.35
CA MET A 1 15.25 -16.42 17.39
C MET A 1 14.19 -15.37 17.01
N GLU A 2 14.46 -14.42 16.11
CA GLU A 2 13.48 -13.38 15.73
C GLU A 2 12.25 -13.90 14.94
N THR A 3 12.39 -15.01 14.20
CA THR A 3 11.33 -15.56 13.34
C THR A 3 10.19 -16.23 14.12
N ALA A 4 10.48 -16.83 15.28
CA ALA A 4 9.47 -17.56 16.06
C ALA A 4 8.47 -16.63 16.76
N LEU A 5 8.84 -15.37 17.00
CA LEU A 5 7.98 -14.37 17.66
C LEU A 5 7.18 -13.52 16.65
N ILE A 6 7.29 -13.79 15.33
CA ILE A 6 6.52 -13.07 14.30
C ILE A 6 5.01 -13.02 14.61
N PRO A 7 4.34 -14.13 14.99
CA PRO A 7 2.92 -14.12 15.35
C PRO A 7 2.57 -13.20 16.53
N LEU A 8 3.52 -12.97 17.44
CA LEU A 8 3.31 -12.13 18.61
C LEU A 8 3.57 -10.66 18.28
N ARG A 9 4.59 -10.38 17.45
CA ARG A 9 5.02 -9.02 17.10
C ARG A 9 3.92 -8.20 16.45
N ILE A 10 2.96 -8.83 15.74
CA ILE A 10 1.84 -8.13 15.08
C ILE A 10 1.01 -7.28 16.06
N PHE A 11 0.93 -7.68 17.32
CA PHE A 11 0.15 -7.00 18.35
C PHE A 11 0.90 -5.87 19.07
N PHE A 12 2.23 -5.82 18.97
CA PHE A 12 3.06 -4.91 19.77
C PHE A 12 3.94 -3.98 18.93
N GLN A 13 4.36 -4.40 17.74
CA GLN A 13 5.41 -3.73 16.96
C GLN A 13 4.94 -3.22 15.60
N GLY A 14 3.65 -3.33 15.31
CA GLY A 14 3.02 -2.88 14.07
C GLY A 14 3.42 -1.46 13.66
N LYS A 15 3.72 -1.26 12.37
CA LYS A 15 3.98 0.06 11.78
C LYS A 15 3.38 0.17 10.38
N ASP A 16 2.57 1.18 10.17
CA ASP A 16 1.99 1.48 8.86
C ASP A 16 3.11 1.72 7.82
N ASP A 17 2.89 1.23 6.60
CA ASP A 17 3.79 1.35 5.45
C ASP A 17 5.18 0.71 5.64
N ASN A 18 5.33 -0.19 6.63
CA ASN A 18 6.58 -0.90 6.88
C ASN A 18 6.38 -2.43 7.02
N PRO A 19 6.57 -3.19 5.93
CA PRO A 19 6.41 -4.64 5.95
C PRO A 19 7.31 -5.36 6.95
N ARG A 20 8.51 -4.82 7.25
CA ARG A 20 9.45 -5.41 8.22
C ARG A 20 8.89 -5.46 9.65
N PHE A 21 8.01 -4.52 9.98
CA PHE A 21 7.40 -4.37 11.29
C PHE A 21 5.90 -4.65 11.27
N PHE A 22 5.41 -5.38 10.26
CA PHE A 22 3.98 -5.56 9.97
C PHE A 22 3.31 -4.25 9.54
N ASP A 23 2.82 -4.23 8.31
CA ASP A 23 2.12 -3.07 7.73
C ASP A 23 0.71 -2.95 8.33
N GLY A 24 0.64 -2.32 9.51
CA GLY A 24 -0.56 -2.02 10.30
C GLY A 24 -0.29 -2.02 11.81
N LYS A 25 -1.13 -1.31 12.60
CA LYS A 25 -1.03 -1.28 14.07
C LYS A 25 -2.22 -1.96 14.74
N LEU A 26 -1.97 -3.13 15.32
CA LEU A 26 -2.93 -3.77 16.23
C LEU A 26 -2.69 -3.36 17.67
N ASN A 27 -3.73 -3.48 18.49
CA ASN A 27 -3.69 -3.18 19.90
C ASN A 27 -3.35 -4.45 20.71
N PRO A 28 -2.40 -4.39 21.67
CA PRO A 28 -2.07 -5.52 22.53
C PRO A 28 -3.27 -6.13 23.29
N ILE A 29 -4.34 -5.35 23.51
CA ILE A 29 -5.56 -5.83 24.16
C ILE A 29 -6.20 -7.04 23.42
N LEU A 30 -6.02 -7.11 22.10
CA LEU A 30 -6.52 -8.18 21.24
C LEU A 30 -5.74 -9.49 21.39
N PHE A 31 -4.62 -9.46 22.11
CA PHE A 31 -3.83 -10.65 22.43
C PHE A 31 -3.92 -10.99 23.92
N LEU A 32 -3.77 -10.00 24.80
CA LEU A 32 -3.67 -10.22 26.24
C LEU A 32 -4.95 -10.79 26.86
N PHE A 33 -6.12 -10.24 26.53
CA PHE A 33 -7.38 -10.65 27.14
C PHE A 33 -7.92 -11.99 26.63
N PRO A 34 -7.82 -12.34 25.33
CA PRO A 34 -8.17 -13.68 24.85
C PRO A 34 -7.39 -14.81 25.54
N LEU A 35 -6.12 -14.59 25.92
CA LEU A 35 -5.34 -15.60 26.65
C LEU A 35 -5.93 -15.96 28.02
N LEU A 36 -6.70 -15.06 28.63
CA LEU A 36 -7.29 -15.26 29.95
C LEU A 36 -8.47 -16.24 29.92
N LEU A 37 -8.95 -16.58 28.71
CA LEU A 37 -9.92 -17.66 28.48
C LEU A 37 -9.32 -19.04 28.74
N LEU A 38 -7.99 -19.19 28.68
CA LEU A 38 -7.28 -20.45 28.95
C LEU A 38 -7.22 -20.78 30.45
N VAL A 39 -7.45 -19.79 31.32
CA VAL A 39 -7.46 -20.00 32.76
C VAL A 39 -8.75 -20.75 33.15
N LYS A 40 -8.61 -21.79 33.99
CA LYS A 40 -9.71 -22.66 34.44
C LYS A 40 -10.96 -21.84 34.82
N ARG A 41 -12.09 -22.17 34.19
CA ARG A 41 -13.39 -21.57 34.48
C ARG A 41 -14.16 -22.39 35.52
N ARG A 42 -14.89 -21.70 36.38
CA ARG A 42 -15.63 -22.30 37.49
C ARG A 42 -16.86 -23.06 37.00
N GLU A 43 -17.62 -22.47 36.08
CA GLU A 43 -18.74 -23.11 35.37
C GLU A 43 -18.90 -22.42 34.01
N SER A 44 -18.93 -23.18 32.91
CA SER A 44 -19.29 -22.61 31.61
C SER A 44 -19.92 -23.67 30.73
N ASP A 45 -21.01 -23.28 30.09
CA ASP A 45 -21.70 -24.06 29.06
C ASP A 45 -20.71 -24.60 28.03
N ALA A 46 -20.81 -25.91 27.74
CA ALA A 46 -19.97 -26.58 26.76
C ALA A 46 -20.11 -25.96 25.37
N LYS A 47 -21.31 -25.47 25.01
CA LYS A 47 -21.55 -24.80 23.73
C LYS A 47 -20.75 -23.49 23.60
N LEU A 48 -20.77 -22.66 24.65
CA LEU A 48 -20.00 -21.41 24.70
C LEU A 48 -18.49 -21.67 24.55
N LYS A 49 -17.98 -22.72 25.19
CA LYS A 49 -16.55 -23.10 25.06
C LYS A 49 -16.21 -23.51 23.64
N LEU A 50 -17.11 -24.24 22.97
CA LEU A 50 -16.92 -24.66 21.58
C LEU A 50 -16.89 -23.45 20.63
N GLU A 51 -17.81 -22.50 20.80
CA GLU A 51 -17.85 -21.26 20.02
C GLU A 51 -16.57 -20.43 20.21
N GLN A 52 -16.10 -20.28 21.45
CA GLN A 52 -14.85 -19.58 21.74
C GLN A 52 -13.62 -20.30 21.18
N LEU A 53 -13.59 -21.64 21.27
CA LEU A 53 -12.53 -22.44 20.68
C LEU A 53 -12.51 -22.30 19.16
N PHE A 54 -13.68 -22.28 18.51
CA PHE A 54 -13.78 -22.04 17.07
C PHE A 54 -13.21 -20.68 16.69
N LEU A 55 -13.62 -19.59 17.37
CA LEU A 55 -13.12 -18.24 17.11
C LEU A 55 -11.61 -18.12 17.36
N ALA A 56 -11.12 -18.77 18.43
CA ALA A 56 -9.69 -18.78 18.77
C ALA A 56 -8.90 -19.57 17.72
N SER A 57 -9.40 -20.75 17.32
CA SER A 57 -8.74 -21.60 16.31
C SER A 57 -8.72 -20.91 14.95
N PHE A 58 -9.82 -20.26 14.55
CA PHE A 58 -9.90 -19.43 13.36
C PHE A 58 -8.84 -18.32 13.41
N SER A 59 -8.76 -17.59 14.52
CA SER A 59 -7.79 -16.51 14.69
C SER A 59 -6.34 -17.00 14.62
N VAL A 60 -6.02 -18.09 15.32
CA VAL A 60 -4.68 -18.70 15.30
C VAL A 60 -4.30 -19.20 13.91
N LEU A 61 -5.21 -19.89 13.22
CA LEU A 61 -4.96 -20.40 11.87
C LEU A 61 -4.67 -19.27 10.89
N PHE A 62 -5.42 -18.17 10.95
CA PHE A 62 -5.18 -17.00 10.11
C PHE A 62 -3.87 -16.26 10.45
N ILE A 63 -3.50 -16.17 11.73
CA ILE A 63 -2.18 -15.61 12.12
C ILE A 63 -1.06 -16.47 11.57
N LEU A 64 -1.17 -17.80 11.67
CA LEU A 64 -0.20 -18.74 11.12
C LEU A 64 -0.12 -18.59 9.60
N TYR A 65 -1.26 -18.60 8.91
CA TYR A 65 -1.34 -18.36 7.47
C TYR A 65 -0.65 -17.05 7.06
N ALA A 66 -0.95 -15.95 7.74
CA ALA A 66 -0.33 -14.65 7.49
C ALA A 66 1.19 -14.64 7.80
N SER A 67 1.65 -15.43 8.78
CA SER A 67 3.07 -15.54 9.14
C SER A 67 3.90 -16.26 8.08
N PHE A 68 3.27 -17.09 7.24
CA PHE A 68 3.92 -17.75 6.10
C PHE A 68 3.91 -16.91 4.81
N MET A 69 3.23 -15.76 4.80
CA MET A 69 3.26 -14.84 3.66
C MET A 69 4.56 -14.03 3.63
N VAL A 70 5.08 -13.78 2.43
CA VAL A 70 6.31 -12.99 2.22
C VAL A 70 6.14 -11.55 2.70
N ASP A 71 4.99 -10.94 2.41
CA ASP A 71 4.62 -9.59 2.86
C ASP A 71 3.49 -9.68 3.89
N MET A 72 3.80 -9.51 5.17
CA MET A 72 2.78 -9.50 6.20
C MET A 72 2.06 -8.13 6.24
N ARG A 73 0.89 -8.07 5.60
CA ARG A 73 0.04 -6.86 5.52
C ARG A 73 -1.20 -6.99 6.38
N ILE A 74 -1.69 -5.87 6.94
CA ILE A 74 -2.91 -5.85 7.76
C ILE A 74 -4.12 -6.47 7.09
N ARG A 75 -4.24 -6.38 5.76
CA ARG A 75 -5.37 -6.96 5.01
C ARG A 75 -5.54 -8.47 5.21
N TYR A 76 -4.47 -9.20 5.50
CA TYR A 76 -4.53 -10.64 5.77
C TYR A 76 -4.96 -10.96 7.21
N ILE A 77 -4.80 -9.99 8.11
CA ILE A 77 -5.14 -10.08 9.53
C ILE A 77 -6.48 -9.39 9.83
N ALA A 78 -6.99 -8.53 8.95
CA ALA A 78 -8.29 -7.87 9.11
C ALA A 78 -9.45 -8.85 9.42
N PRO A 79 -9.54 -10.05 8.81
CA PRO A 79 -10.61 -11.01 9.12
C PRO A 79 -10.63 -11.52 10.56
N ILE A 80 -9.49 -11.50 11.27
CA ILE A 80 -9.42 -11.98 12.66
C ILE A 80 -9.68 -10.89 13.70
N ILE A 81 -9.81 -9.63 13.30
CA ILE A 81 -10.08 -8.54 14.25
C ILE A 81 -11.43 -8.76 14.96
N PRO A 82 -12.56 -9.00 14.25
CA PRO A 82 -13.84 -9.26 14.92
C PRO A 82 -13.82 -10.44 15.90
N PRO A 83 -13.34 -11.66 15.55
CA PRO A 83 -13.31 -12.78 16.49
C PRO A 83 -12.40 -12.49 17.69
N LEU A 84 -11.26 -11.82 17.51
CA LEU A 84 -10.40 -11.43 18.63
C LEU A 84 -11.07 -10.41 19.56
N VAL A 85 -11.82 -9.44 19.03
CA VAL A 85 -12.59 -8.50 19.86
C VAL A 85 -13.61 -9.26 20.72
N VAL A 86 -14.36 -10.21 20.13
CA VAL A 86 -15.32 -11.04 20.87
C VAL A 86 -14.63 -11.81 21.99
N LEU A 87 -13.49 -12.45 21.70
CA LEU A 87 -12.70 -13.18 22.70
C LEU A 87 -12.14 -12.25 23.79
N THR A 88 -11.72 -11.04 23.44
CA THR A 88 -11.27 -10.02 24.39
C THR A 88 -12.40 -9.65 25.36
N ILE A 89 -13.63 -9.44 24.88
CA ILE A 89 -14.78 -9.12 25.73
C ILE A 89 -15.11 -10.29 26.67
N PHE A 90 -15.07 -11.53 26.18
CA PHE A 90 -15.23 -12.70 27.05
C PHE A 90 -14.11 -12.79 28.10
N GLY A 91 -12.87 -12.48 27.73
CA GLY A 91 -11.73 -12.46 28.64
C GLY A 91 -11.92 -11.43 29.76
N ILE A 92 -12.37 -10.22 29.41
CA ILE A 92 -12.71 -9.16 30.38
C ILE A 92 -13.83 -9.63 31.31
N ARG A 93 -14.92 -10.19 30.76
CA ARG A 93 -16.05 -10.72 31.54
C ARG A 93 -15.60 -11.77 32.56
N ASP A 94 -14.77 -12.72 32.15
CA ASP A 94 -14.29 -13.79 33.03
C ASP A 94 -13.45 -13.27 34.19
N ILE A 95 -12.61 -12.25 33.96
CA ILE A 95 -11.84 -11.61 35.04
C ILE A 95 -12.79 -10.91 36.02
N LEU A 96 -13.78 -10.17 35.52
CA LEU A 96 -14.73 -9.47 36.37
C LEU A 96 -15.51 -10.45 37.26
N LEU A 97 -15.96 -11.58 36.72
CA LEU A 97 -16.61 -12.64 37.51
C LEU A 97 -15.68 -13.24 38.58
N ARG A 98 -14.37 -13.35 38.30
CA ARG A 98 -13.39 -13.79 39.29
C ARG A 98 -13.18 -12.74 40.39
N VAL A 99 -13.18 -11.46 40.04
CA VAL A 99 -13.11 -10.37 41.00
C VAL A 99 -14.31 -10.41 41.95
N ASP A 100 -15.50 -10.73 41.46
CA ASP A 100 -16.71 -10.86 42.28
C ASP A 100 -16.63 -12.00 43.30
N GLY A 101 -15.80 -13.02 43.03
CA GLY A 101 -15.51 -14.11 43.96
C GLY A 101 -14.56 -13.75 45.10
N ILE A 102 -13.94 -12.57 45.10
CA ILE A 102 -13.00 -12.14 46.15
C ILE A 102 -13.79 -11.75 47.41
N GLY A 103 -13.59 -12.43 48.54
CA GLY A 103 -14.39 -12.18 49.76
C GLY A 103 -14.27 -10.79 50.41
N ARG A 104 -13.29 -9.95 49.98
CA ARG A 104 -13.04 -8.61 50.54
C ARG A 104 -13.58 -7.51 49.61
N LYS A 105 -14.67 -6.83 50.01
CA LYS A 105 -15.32 -5.76 49.23
C LYS A 105 -14.37 -4.65 48.76
N GLY A 106 -13.45 -4.18 49.62
CA GLY A 106 -12.48 -3.16 49.23
C GLY A 106 -11.54 -3.60 48.11
N MET A 107 -11.09 -4.86 48.14
CA MET A 107 -10.24 -5.43 47.09
C MET A 107 -11.01 -5.61 45.79
N GLN A 108 -12.29 -6.01 45.86
CA GLN A 108 -13.16 -6.10 44.67
C GLN A 108 -13.27 -4.77 43.93
N VAL A 109 -13.57 -3.70 44.67
CA VAL A 109 -13.71 -2.35 44.10
C VAL A 109 -12.41 -1.90 43.46
N LEU A 110 -11.28 -2.07 44.15
CA LEU A 110 -9.97 -1.72 43.62
C LEU A 110 -9.64 -2.50 42.34
N SER A 111 -9.82 -3.82 42.33
CA SER A 111 -9.56 -4.66 41.15
C SER A 111 -10.43 -4.27 39.95
N ARG A 112 -11.71 -3.93 40.17
CA ARG A 112 -12.58 -3.44 39.09
C ARG A 112 -12.06 -2.14 38.48
N TRP A 113 -11.68 -1.17 39.30
CA TRP A 113 -11.10 0.10 38.82
C TRP A 113 -9.79 -0.11 38.08
N VAL A 114 -8.94 -1.04 38.53
CA VAL A 114 -7.70 -1.39 37.81
C VAL A 114 -8.02 -1.96 36.43
N ILE A 115 -8.98 -2.88 36.31
CA ILE A 115 -9.40 -3.45 35.01
C ILE A 115 -9.95 -2.36 34.10
N VAL A 116 -10.84 -1.49 34.60
CA VAL A 116 -11.39 -0.35 33.86
C VAL A 116 -10.26 0.57 33.39
N GLY A 117 -9.30 0.88 34.25
CA GLY A 117 -8.14 1.69 33.91
C GLY A 117 -7.27 1.07 32.80
N ILE A 118 -7.01 -0.25 32.86
CA ILE A 118 -6.26 -0.97 31.83
C ILE A 118 -7.00 -0.94 30.49
N VAL A 119 -8.30 -1.23 30.48
CA VAL A 119 -9.12 -1.18 29.26
C VAL A 119 -9.14 0.24 28.68
N PHE A 120 -9.34 1.24 29.54
CA PHE A 120 -9.36 2.65 29.14
C PHE A 120 -8.01 3.09 28.55
N PHE A 121 -6.90 2.66 29.15
CA PHE A 121 -5.56 2.92 28.63
C PHE A 121 -5.39 2.37 27.20
N PHE A 122 -5.78 1.12 26.95
CA PHE A 122 -5.70 0.54 25.60
C PHE A 122 -6.65 1.24 24.61
N LEU A 123 -7.83 1.67 25.03
CA LEU A 123 -8.74 2.47 24.19
C LEU A 123 -8.13 3.83 23.85
N LEU A 124 -7.44 4.48 24.80
CA LEU A 124 -6.76 5.74 24.57
C LEU A 124 -5.63 5.59 23.53
N MET A 125 -4.93 4.46 23.51
CA MET A 125 -3.97 4.16 22.44
C MET A 125 -4.63 4.10 21.06
N ASN A 126 -5.82 3.48 20.95
CA ASN A 126 -6.58 3.46 19.69
C ASN A 126 -7.06 4.87 19.31
N ALA A 127 -7.58 5.65 20.26
CA ALA A 127 -8.01 7.02 20.01
C ALA A 127 -6.85 7.90 19.52
N LYS A 128 -5.67 7.79 20.14
CA LYS A 128 -4.44 8.48 19.71
C LYS A 128 -4.05 8.08 18.28
N TYR A 129 -4.15 6.79 17.95
CA TYR A 129 -3.85 6.30 16.60
C TYR A 129 -4.82 6.87 15.55
N VAL A 130 -6.13 6.81 15.83
CA VAL A 130 -7.16 7.38 14.95
C VAL A 130 -6.98 8.89 14.79
N ALA A 131 -6.69 9.61 15.87
CA ALA A 131 -6.42 11.05 15.82
C ALA A 131 -5.20 11.38 14.96
N ALA A 132 -4.13 10.57 15.03
CA ALA A 132 -2.95 10.74 14.19
C ALA A 132 -3.25 10.54 12.70
N ILE A 133 -4.07 9.53 12.34
CA ILE A 133 -4.53 9.33 10.95
C ILE A 133 -5.40 10.51 10.51
N PHE A 134 -6.33 10.95 11.36
CA PHE A 134 -7.22 12.06 11.04
C PHE A 134 -6.44 13.35 10.76
N GLN A 135 -5.41 13.62 11.56
CA GLN A 135 -4.51 14.75 11.36
C GLN A 135 -3.65 14.60 10.09
N SER A 136 -3.14 13.41 9.80
CA SER A 136 -2.30 13.19 8.62
C SER A 136 -3.08 13.32 7.31
N VAL A 137 -4.33 12.84 7.29
CA VAL A 137 -5.24 12.99 6.16
C VAL A 137 -5.79 14.41 6.07
N ASN A 138 -6.04 15.08 7.20
CA ASN A 138 -6.63 16.42 7.29
C ASN A 138 -7.85 16.60 6.35
N PRO A 139 -8.94 15.84 6.55
CA PRO A 139 -10.06 15.82 5.61
C PRO A 139 -10.98 17.05 5.71
N MET A 140 -10.94 17.79 6.83
CA MET A 140 -11.96 18.82 7.11
C MET A 140 -12.03 19.93 6.07
N PRO A 141 -10.91 20.49 5.57
CA PRO A 141 -10.98 21.53 4.53
C PRO A 141 -11.66 21.03 3.26
N TYR A 142 -11.48 19.76 2.90
CA TYR A 142 -12.15 19.18 1.72
C TYR A 142 -13.65 18.93 1.99
N VAL A 143 -13.98 18.40 3.17
CA VAL A 143 -15.37 18.11 3.58
C VAL A 143 -16.22 19.40 3.67
N PHE A 144 -15.63 20.49 4.16
CA PHE A 144 -16.30 21.78 4.23
C PHE A 144 -16.24 22.60 2.93
N GLY A 145 -15.58 22.09 1.88
CA GLY A 145 -15.48 22.76 0.59
C GLY A 145 -14.51 23.94 0.55
N GLU A 146 -13.61 24.06 1.54
CA GLU A 146 -12.55 25.08 1.57
C GLU A 146 -11.45 24.81 0.54
N THR A 147 -11.24 23.54 0.16
CA THR A 147 -10.28 23.14 -0.89
C THR A 147 -10.95 22.30 -1.96
N SER A 148 -10.52 22.46 -3.22
CA SER A 148 -11.01 21.64 -4.32
C SER A 148 -10.45 20.21 -4.27
N ARG A 149 -11.09 19.28 -4.99
CA ARG A 149 -10.58 17.90 -5.14
C ARG A 149 -9.15 17.89 -5.67
N GLU A 150 -8.88 18.69 -6.68
CA GLU A 150 -7.58 18.79 -7.33
C GLU A 150 -6.52 19.31 -6.38
N GLU A 151 -6.84 20.36 -5.62
CA GLU A 151 -5.93 20.94 -4.65
C GLU A 151 -5.64 19.97 -3.50
N TYR A 152 -6.66 19.33 -2.96
CA TYR A 152 -6.52 18.31 -1.93
C TYR A 152 -5.61 17.16 -2.40
N LEU A 153 -5.85 16.61 -3.59
CA LEU A 153 -5.07 15.50 -4.14
C LEU A 153 -3.63 15.93 -4.47
N ARG A 154 -3.40 17.13 -5.02
CA ARG A 154 -2.06 17.65 -5.27
C ARG A 154 -1.20 17.73 -4.01
N ASN A 155 -1.82 18.07 -2.88
CA ASN A 155 -1.12 18.21 -1.60
C ASN A 155 -0.84 16.85 -0.93
N LYS A 156 -1.65 15.82 -1.22
CA LYS A 156 -1.54 14.49 -0.59
C LYS A 156 -0.77 13.48 -1.43
N LEU A 157 -0.78 13.64 -2.75
CA LEU A 157 -0.26 12.65 -3.68
C LEU A 157 0.86 13.26 -4.54
N PRO A 158 2.11 12.78 -4.42
CA PRO A 158 3.23 13.37 -5.14
C PRO A 158 3.16 13.14 -6.66
N ASP A 159 2.52 12.06 -7.10
CA ASP A 159 2.29 11.69 -8.50
C ASP A 159 1.14 12.48 -9.15
N TYR A 160 0.18 12.98 -8.36
CA TYR A 160 -1.03 13.59 -8.88
C TYR A 160 -0.82 14.84 -9.75
N PRO A 161 0.15 15.75 -9.48
CA PRO A 161 0.42 16.87 -10.39
C PRO A 161 0.77 16.44 -11.82
N ALA A 162 1.49 15.33 -11.99
CA ALA A 162 1.82 14.80 -13.32
C ALA A 162 0.58 14.22 -14.02
N ILE A 163 -0.30 13.55 -13.27
CA ILE A 163 -1.58 13.03 -13.77
C ILE A 163 -2.50 14.18 -14.18
N GLN A 164 -2.62 15.21 -13.31
CA GLN A 164 -3.42 16.39 -13.60
C GLN A 164 -2.94 17.10 -14.87
N PHE A 165 -1.63 17.28 -15.03
CA PHE A 165 -1.06 17.84 -16.25
C PHE A 165 -1.41 16.98 -17.48
N ALA A 166 -1.25 15.66 -17.38
CA ALA A 166 -1.56 14.74 -18.48
C ALA A 166 -3.04 14.80 -18.90
N ASN A 167 -3.97 14.91 -17.96
CA ASN A 167 -5.40 15.03 -18.28
C ASN A 167 -5.75 16.34 -19.01
N GLN A 168 -4.99 17.41 -18.79
CA GLN A 168 -5.21 18.72 -19.43
C GLN A 168 -4.69 18.79 -20.88
N ILE A 169 -3.88 17.81 -21.31
CA ILE A 169 -3.35 17.76 -22.66
C ILE A 169 -4.49 17.47 -23.64
N LYS A 170 -4.65 18.31 -24.68
CA LYS A 170 -5.77 18.26 -25.64
C LYS A 170 -5.55 17.36 -26.87
N TYR A 171 -4.69 16.34 -26.79
CA TYR A 171 -4.50 15.41 -27.91
C TYR A 171 -5.55 14.30 -27.89
N ASP A 172 -6.26 14.08 -28.99
CA ASP A 172 -7.35 13.11 -29.07
C ASP A 172 -6.87 11.65 -29.08
N ASN A 173 -5.64 11.40 -29.51
CA ASN A 173 -5.03 10.06 -29.61
C ASN A 173 -4.02 9.75 -28.49
N MET A 174 -4.19 10.37 -27.32
CA MET A 174 -3.26 10.20 -26.20
C MET A 174 -3.38 8.82 -25.55
N ASN A 175 -2.34 8.00 -25.68
CA ASN A 175 -2.13 6.76 -24.94
C ASN A 175 -0.86 6.85 -24.10
N ILE A 176 -0.98 6.61 -22.79
CA ILE A 176 0.05 6.89 -21.79
C ILE A 176 0.66 5.59 -21.27
N LEU A 177 1.99 5.46 -21.36
CA LEU A 177 2.74 4.46 -20.61
C LEU A 177 3.08 5.02 -19.21
N ALA A 178 2.57 4.40 -18.15
CA ALA A 178 2.86 4.79 -16.77
C ALA A 178 3.90 3.85 -16.14
N LEU A 179 5.07 4.38 -15.79
CA LEU A 179 6.18 3.66 -15.17
C LEU A 179 6.39 4.13 -13.73
N PHE A 180 6.28 3.21 -12.78
CA PHE A 180 6.43 3.51 -11.34
C PHE A 180 5.41 4.51 -10.78
N LEU A 181 4.17 4.39 -11.26
CA LEU A 181 2.99 5.03 -10.66
C LEU A 181 2.20 3.99 -9.87
N GLY A 182 1.53 4.40 -8.79
CA GLY A 182 0.84 3.52 -7.83
C GLY A 182 -0.42 2.79 -8.35
N LYS A 183 -0.52 2.53 -9.66
CA LYS A 183 -1.69 1.91 -10.34
C LYS A 183 -3.01 2.64 -10.10
N ARG A 184 -2.95 3.96 -9.95
CA ARG A 184 -4.11 4.82 -9.63
C ARG A 184 -4.85 5.25 -10.91
N LEU A 185 -5.35 4.27 -11.66
CA LEU A 185 -6.04 4.47 -12.93
C LEU A 185 -7.20 5.48 -12.83
N TYR A 186 -7.91 5.48 -11.70
CA TYR A 186 -9.09 6.32 -11.43
C TYR A 186 -8.82 7.83 -11.36
N TYR A 187 -7.56 8.28 -11.48
CA TYR A 187 -7.21 9.69 -11.63
C TYR A 187 -6.95 10.12 -13.08
N PHE A 188 -6.93 9.19 -14.03
CA PHE A 188 -6.68 9.47 -15.43
C PHE A 188 -7.99 9.64 -16.20
N ASP A 189 -8.06 10.69 -17.02
CA ASP A 189 -9.17 10.93 -17.95
C ASP A 189 -8.84 10.41 -19.37
N ARG A 190 -7.74 9.65 -19.49
CA ARG A 190 -7.14 9.18 -20.75
C ARG A 190 -6.72 7.71 -20.62
N PRO A 191 -6.61 6.97 -21.74
CA PRO A 191 -6.02 5.64 -21.75
C PRO A 191 -4.60 5.63 -21.15
N VAL A 192 -4.39 4.77 -20.16
CA VAL A 192 -3.09 4.58 -19.52
C VAL A 192 -2.83 3.10 -19.27
N GLU A 193 -1.63 2.66 -19.61
CA GLU A 193 -1.12 1.33 -19.30
C GLU A 193 -0.01 1.42 -18.25
N PHE A 194 -0.19 0.70 -17.13
CA PHE A 194 0.85 0.57 -16.10
C PHE A 194 1.84 -0.54 -16.49
N GLY A 195 2.75 -0.20 -17.41
CA GLY A 195 3.52 -1.17 -18.18
C GLY A 195 4.96 -1.39 -17.72
N THR A 196 5.31 -1.34 -16.43
CA THR A 196 6.72 -1.55 -15.99
C THR A 196 7.31 -2.86 -16.49
N GLN A 197 6.54 -3.95 -16.48
CA GLN A 197 7.00 -5.25 -17.02
C GLN A 197 7.07 -5.23 -18.55
N THR A 198 6.07 -4.63 -19.21
CA THR A 198 6.05 -4.45 -20.66
C THR A 198 7.30 -3.69 -21.11
N PHE A 199 7.61 -2.56 -20.48
CA PHE A 199 8.80 -1.75 -20.74
C PHE A 199 10.10 -2.53 -20.53
N ALA A 200 10.20 -3.32 -19.45
CA ALA A 200 11.38 -4.14 -19.20
C ALA A 200 11.64 -5.15 -20.32
N ARG A 201 10.58 -5.78 -20.84
CA ARG A 201 10.67 -6.71 -21.97
C ARG A 201 11.10 -5.98 -23.24
N THR A 202 10.49 -4.84 -23.58
CA THR A 202 10.89 -4.13 -24.81
C THR A 202 12.30 -3.54 -24.72
N VAL A 203 12.82 -3.21 -23.53
CA VAL A 203 14.25 -2.89 -23.35
C VAL A 203 15.13 -4.11 -23.60
N ALA A 204 14.73 -5.29 -23.12
CA ALA A 204 15.48 -6.54 -23.35
C ALA A 204 15.48 -6.96 -24.83
N ASP A 205 14.38 -6.70 -25.54
CA ASP A 205 14.20 -7.04 -26.95
C ASP A 205 14.74 -5.95 -27.90
N THR A 206 15.31 -4.86 -27.38
CA THR A 206 15.87 -3.78 -28.19
C THR A 206 17.11 -4.27 -28.95
N THR A 207 17.10 -4.10 -30.27
CA THR A 207 18.21 -4.43 -31.17
C THR A 207 18.66 -3.21 -31.96
N ALA A 208 19.74 -3.34 -32.74
CA ALA A 208 20.19 -2.27 -33.63
C ALA A 208 19.14 -1.86 -34.67
N GLU A 209 18.24 -2.79 -35.06
CA GLU A 209 17.20 -2.57 -36.06
C GLU A 209 15.86 -2.11 -35.46
N MET A 210 15.58 -2.51 -34.21
CA MET A 210 14.35 -2.14 -33.52
C MET A 210 14.66 -1.43 -32.20
N THR A 211 14.69 -0.11 -32.28
CA THR A 211 14.95 0.75 -31.13
C THR A 211 13.79 0.75 -30.13
N LEU A 212 14.08 1.13 -28.89
CA LEU A 212 13.09 1.29 -27.82
C LEU A 212 11.93 2.21 -28.24
N ALA A 213 12.22 3.33 -28.92
CA ALA A 213 11.21 4.24 -29.46
C ALA A 213 10.27 3.53 -30.45
N SER A 214 10.84 2.80 -31.41
CA SER A 214 10.09 2.07 -32.43
C SER A 214 9.18 1.00 -31.83
N HIS A 215 9.64 0.31 -30.79
CA HIS A 215 8.85 -0.67 -30.05
C HIS A 215 7.64 -0.03 -29.36
N LEU A 216 7.89 1.05 -28.59
CA LEU A 216 6.83 1.75 -27.87
C LEU A 216 5.82 2.40 -28.81
N GLN A 217 6.29 2.88 -29.95
CA GLN A 217 5.44 3.41 -31.03
C GLN A 217 4.56 2.32 -31.64
N LYS A 218 5.09 1.13 -31.96
CA LYS A 218 4.30 -0.01 -32.44
C LYS A 218 3.24 -0.46 -31.43
N SER A 219 3.51 -0.33 -30.14
CA SER A 219 2.55 -0.57 -29.07
C SER A 219 1.51 0.56 -28.91
N GLY A 220 1.59 1.62 -29.71
CA GLY A 220 0.61 2.71 -29.73
C GLY A 220 0.78 3.72 -28.59
N PHE A 221 1.92 3.75 -27.91
CA PHE A 221 2.18 4.76 -26.87
C PHE A 221 2.59 6.09 -27.48
N THR A 222 2.06 7.17 -26.92
CA THR A 222 2.32 8.54 -27.37
C THR A 222 2.99 9.39 -26.31
N HIS A 223 2.76 9.04 -25.04
CA HIS A 223 3.27 9.74 -23.87
C HIS A 223 3.75 8.73 -22.83
N CYS A 224 4.65 9.15 -21.96
CA CYS A 224 5.14 8.36 -20.85
C CYS A 224 5.11 9.20 -19.58
N ILE A 225 4.69 8.61 -18.45
CA ILE A 225 4.83 9.22 -17.13
C ILE A 225 5.74 8.33 -16.30
N ILE A 226 6.79 8.92 -15.71
CA ILE A 226 7.83 8.18 -14.99
C ILE A 226 7.98 8.74 -13.58
N GLY A 227 7.88 7.86 -12.58
CA GLY A 227 8.38 8.13 -11.22
C GLY A 227 9.89 7.97 -11.18
N ILE A 228 10.63 9.07 -11.34
CA ILE A 228 12.06 9.12 -11.66
C ILE A 228 12.91 8.33 -10.66
N ASN A 229 12.78 8.59 -9.35
CA ASN A 229 13.63 7.95 -8.33
C ASN A 229 13.49 6.42 -8.30
N HIS A 230 12.25 5.94 -8.44
CA HIS A 230 11.97 4.50 -8.46
C HIS A 230 12.45 3.87 -9.76
N PHE A 231 12.27 4.57 -10.88
CA PHE A 231 12.76 4.14 -12.19
C PHE A 231 14.29 4.01 -12.20
N GLU A 232 15.01 5.00 -11.70
CA GLU A 232 16.48 4.98 -11.62
C GLU A 232 16.99 3.85 -10.73
N THR A 233 16.43 3.69 -9.54
CA THR A 233 16.81 2.62 -8.61
C THR A 233 16.58 1.25 -9.24
N TRP A 234 15.44 1.06 -9.89
CA TRP A 234 15.09 -0.17 -10.58
C TRP A 234 16.01 -0.42 -11.78
N ALA A 235 16.17 0.58 -12.66
CA ALA A 235 17.02 0.47 -13.83
C ALA A 235 18.47 0.14 -13.45
N ASN A 236 18.98 0.73 -12.37
CA ASN A 236 20.32 0.46 -11.88
C ASN A 236 20.53 -0.99 -11.42
N ARG A 237 19.49 -1.60 -10.86
CA ARG A 237 19.54 -2.96 -10.31
C ARG A 237 19.32 -4.05 -11.35
N TYR A 238 18.52 -3.80 -12.38
CA TYR A 238 18.03 -4.86 -13.28
C TYR A 238 18.53 -4.77 -14.72
N PHE A 239 19.03 -3.63 -15.18
CA PHE A 239 19.53 -3.49 -16.55
C PHE A 239 21.06 -3.52 -16.64
N THR A 240 21.57 -4.00 -17.76
CA THR A 240 23.00 -3.94 -18.10
C THR A 240 23.41 -2.52 -18.47
N VAL A 241 24.72 -2.28 -18.63
CA VAL A 241 25.25 -0.96 -19.02
C VAL A 241 24.74 -0.57 -20.41
N GLU A 242 24.68 -1.50 -21.35
CA GLU A 242 24.20 -1.29 -22.73
C GLU A 242 22.71 -0.93 -22.76
N GLN A 243 21.91 -1.61 -21.95
CA GLN A 243 20.49 -1.32 -21.81
C GLN A 243 20.24 0.05 -21.17
N LYS A 244 20.99 0.41 -20.13
CA LYS A 244 20.93 1.75 -19.52
C LYS A 244 21.33 2.85 -20.52
N ASN A 245 22.36 2.60 -21.34
CA ASN A 245 22.76 3.52 -22.40
C ASN A 245 21.65 3.68 -23.45
N SER A 246 20.98 2.59 -23.82
CA SER A 246 19.85 2.61 -24.75
C SER A 246 18.66 3.39 -24.19
N ILE A 247 18.31 3.18 -22.92
CA ILE A 247 17.27 3.95 -22.21
C ILE A 247 17.65 5.44 -22.15
N SER A 248 18.90 5.75 -21.82
CA SER A 248 19.39 7.13 -21.70
C SER A 248 19.37 7.84 -23.05
N LYS A 249 19.68 7.12 -24.13
CA LYS A 249 19.56 7.61 -25.50
C LYS A 249 18.10 7.89 -25.85
N TRP A 250 17.21 6.94 -25.59
CA TRP A 250 15.76 7.11 -25.83
C TRP A 250 15.16 8.30 -25.07
N LEU A 251 15.52 8.49 -23.79
CA LEU A 251 15.06 9.63 -22.99
C LEU A 251 15.58 10.98 -23.52
N ARG A 252 16.74 10.99 -24.18
CA ARG A 252 17.38 12.20 -24.71
C ARG A 252 16.91 12.55 -26.11
N ASP A 253 16.83 11.55 -26.97
CA ASP A 253 16.69 11.72 -28.42
C ASP A 253 15.23 11.53 -28.87
N ASP A 254 14.45 10.70 -28.16
CA ASP A 254 13.10 10.29 -28.58
C ASP A 254 12.00 10.75 -27.59
N CYS A 255 12.36 11.48 -26.55
CA CYS A 255 11.43 11.98 -25.53
C CYS A 255 11.53 13.50 -25.35
N ILE A 256 10.38 14.18 -25.33
CA ILE A 256 10.28 15.59 -24.98
C ILE A 256 9.68 15.71 -23.59
N LEU A 257 10.42 16.27 -22.65
CA LEU A 257 9.91 16.58 -21.31
C LEU A 257 8.82 17.66 -21.40
N LEU A 258 7.61 17.33 -20.97
CA LEU A 258 6.49 18.28 -20.94
C LEU A 258 6.24 18.85 -19.54
N PHE A 259 6.46 18.04 -18.50
CA PHE A 259 6.20 18.43 -17.11
C PHE A 259 7.09 17.63 -16.16
N SER A 260 7.54 18.26 -15.07
CA SER A 260 8.25 17.58 -13.97
C SER A 260 7.92 18.24 -12.63
N LYS A 261 7.48 17.44 -11.65
CA LYS A 261 7.23 17.90 -10.28
C LYS A 261 7.28 16.71 -9.31
N ASN A 262 7.80 16.92 -8.10
CA ASN A 262 7.82 15.94 -7.01
C ASN A 262 8.45 14.57 -7.38
N GLY A 263 9.42 14.55 -8.29
CA GLY A 263 10.05 13.31 -8.77
C GLY A 263 9.24 12.52 -9.79
N TYR A 264 8.19 13.12 -10.37
CA TYR A 264 7.40 12.56 -11.46
C TYR A 264 7.51 13.44 -12.70
N ALA A 265 7.76 12.83 -13.85
CA ALA A 265 7.91 13.53 -15.12
C ALA A 265 6.97 12.98 -16.18
N VAL A 266 6.43 13.87 -17.02
CA VAL A 266 5.59 13.56 -18.18
C VAL A 266 6.40 13.85 -19.44
N PHE A 267 6.51 12.85 -20.31
CA PHE A 267 7.21 12.91 -21.57
C PHE A 267 6.24 12.70 -22.74
N LYS A 268 6.45 13.45 -23.82
CA LYS A 268 5.89 13.13 -25.14
C LYS A 268 6.90 12.29 -25.90
N LEU A 269 6.44 11.20 -26.51
CA LEU A 269 7.27 10.36 -27.36
C LEU A 269 7.32 10.95 -28.76
N ILE A 270 8.51 11.10 -29.31
CA ILE A 270 8.70 11.57 -30.68
C ILE A 270 8.40 10.38 -31.61
N LEU A 271 7.31 10.50 -32.37
CA LEU A 271 6.96 9.54 -33.40
C LEU A 271 7.87 9.81 -34.61
N HIS A 272 8.86 8.94 -34.82
CA HIS A 272 9.58 8.93 -36.08
C HIS A 272 8.69 8.26 -37.13
N ASP A 273 8.12 9.08 -38.03
CA ASP A 273 7.43 8.56 -39.21
C ASP A 273 8.42 7.76 -40.07
N ALA A 274 8.17 6.45 -40.18
CA ALA A 274 8.92 5.53 -41.02
C ALA A 274 8.92 5.89 -42.53
N THR A 275 8.20 6.95 -42.93
CA THR A 275 8.09 7.46 -44.30
C THR A 275 9.12 8.52 -44.67
N ARG A 276 9.90 9.08 -43.72
CA ARG A 276 10.97 10.06 -44.06
C ARG A 276 12.31 9.43 -44.46
N SER A 277 12.57 8.17 -44.11
CA SER A 277 13.81 7.47 -44.51
C SER A 277 13.82 7.08 -46.00
N SER A 278 12.66 6.82 -46.63
CA SER A 278 12.60 6.48 -48.06
C SER A 278 12.76 7.68 -49.00
N ARG A 279 12.49 8.90 -48.55
CA ARG A 279 12.68 10.13 -49.36
C ARG A 279 14.12 10.62 -49.36
N ARG A 280 14.92 10.35 -48.32
CA ARG A 280 16.35 10.71 -48.32
C ARG A 280 17.21 9.76 -49.16
N GLN A 281 16.76 8.53 -49.40
CA GLN A 281 17.49 7.57 -50.25
C GLN A 281 17.17 7.70 -51.75
N LYS A 282 16.04 8.32 -52.12
CA LYS A 282 15.66 8.56 -53.52
C LYS A 282 16.05 9.92 -54.09
N GLY A 283 16.61 10.82 -53.28
CA GLY A 283 17.02 12.17 -53.72
C GLY A 283 18.48 12.30 -54.13
N ASN A 284 19.22 11.19 -54.27
CA ASN A 284 20.66 11.18 -54.61
C ASN A 284 20.97 10.38 -55.89
N VAL A 285 19.96 10.14 -56.72
CA VAL A 285 20.13 9.60 -58.07
C VAL A 285 19.17 10.38 -58.98
N GLU A 286 19.62 11.55 -59.43
CA GLU A 286 19.35 12.16 -60.74
C GLU A 286 20.26 13.37 -60.92
#